data_AF-A0A849EMV5-F1
#
_entry.id   AF-A0A849EMV5-F1
#
_cell.length_a   1.000
_cell.length_b   1.000
_cell.length_c   1.000
_cell.angle_alpha   90.00
_cell.angle_beta   90.00
_cell.angle_gamma   90.00
#
_symmetry.space_group_name_H-M   'P 1'
#
loop_
_entity.id
_entity.type
_entity.pdbx_description
1 polymer ?
#
loop_
_entity_poly.entity_id
_entity_poly.type
_entity_poly.pdbx_seq_one_letter_code
_entity_poly.pdbx_strand_id
1 'polypeptide(L)'
;MIYNVSNLWSKVSWAPKVTKMPKKEEYEVSEANALKAKANSCYKMVTDGVGGCWFAASLGIQNWPVFDWLNAATGWHRSADAYMEIGERIQTLRQMFNIKHGIHPMDFKITDRLAGHPPLENGPLAEKAFDIEGMMKMYWTVFGWDSDTGDPTHSAKRMLGGINLD
;
A
#
# COMPACT_ATOMS: atom_id res chain seq x y z
N MET A 1 8.74 3.96 5.95
CA MET A 1 8.84 4.00 7.43
C MET A 1 7.92 2.99 8.14
N ILE A 2 6.59 3.03 7.97
CA ILE A 2 5.67 2.16 8.75
C ILE A 2 5.81 0.67 8.44
N TYR A 3 6.08 0.32 7.17
CA TYR A 3 6.30 -1.08 6.79
C TYR A 3 7.36 -1.76 7.67
N ASN A 4 8.48 -1.07 7.90
CA ASN A 4 9.64 -1.62 8.60
C ASN A 4 9.37 -1.87 10.10
N VAL A 5 8.43 -1.13 10.72
CA VAL A 5 8.02 -1.36 12.12
C VAL A 5 6.82 -2.31 12.24
N SER A 6 6.08 -2.49 11.15
CA SER A 6 4.84 -3.26 11.15
C SER A 6 5.03 -4.76 11.39
N ASN A 7 6.20 -5.30 11.01
CA ASN A 7 6.51 -6.74 11.00
C ASN A 7 5.49 -7.59 10.22
N LEU A 8 4.83 -7.03 9.21
CA LEU A 8 3.80 -7.72 8.42
C LEU A 8 4.31 -9.02 7.79
N TRP A 9 5.57 -9.05 7.34
CA TRP A 9 6.21 -10.24 6.75
C TRP A 9 6.31 -11.44 7.70
N SER A 10 6.05 -11.29 9.01
CA SER A 10 5.97 -12.43 9.93
C SER A 10 4.67 -13.23 9.83
N LYS A 11 3.62 -12.66 9.23
CA LYS A 11 2.30 -13.29 9.09
C LYS A 11 1.76 -13.26 7.66
N VAL A 12 2.16 -12.27 6.86
CA VAL A 12 1.74 -12.10 5.46
C VAL A 12 2.77 -12.71 4.52
N SER A 13 2.38 -13.73 3.77
CA SER A 13 3.32 -14.63 3.06
C SER A 13 4.07 -13.96 1.91
N TRP A 14 3.42 -13.01 1.24
CA TRP A 14 3.96 -12.28 0.08
C TRP A 14 4.66 -10.96 0.46
N ALA A 15 4.56 -10.53 1.72
CA ALA A 15 5.10 -9.25 2.15
C ALA A 15 6.65 -9.33 2.24
N PRO A 16 7.41 -8.45 1.57
CA PRO A 16 8.88 -8.51 1.56
C PRO A 16 9.50 -8.47 2.95
N LYS A 17 10.33 -9.46 3.30
CA LYS A 17 11.03 -9.48 4.59
C LYS A 17 12.08 -8.37 4.67
N VAL A 18 12.05 -7.58 5.74
CA VAL A 18 13.05 -6.53 5.99
C VAL A 18 13.93 -6.94 7.17
N THR A 19 15.24 -7.06 6.91
CA THR A 19 16.27 -7.34 7.92
C THR A 19 17.24 -6.18 8.10
N LYS A 20 17.38 -5.33 7.08
CA LYS A 20 18.20 -4.12 7.07
C LYS A 20 17.38 -2.98 6.46
N MET A 21 17.65 -1.75 6.90
CA MET A 21 16.94 -0.55 6.43
C MET A 21 17.88 0.43 5.71
N PRO A 22 18.37 0.07 4.51
CA PRO A 22 19.19 0.97 3.71
C PRO A 22 18.33 2.11 3.15
N LYS A 23 18.55 3.35 3.62
CA LYS A 23 17.80 4.54 3.17
C LYS A 23 17.89 4.81 1.67
N LYS A 24 18.98 4.41 1.02
CA LYS A 24 19.20 4.66 -0.41
C LYS A 24 18.20 3.89 -1.28
N GLU A 25 17.93 2.64 -0.90
CA GLU A 25 17.05 1.74 -1.65
C GLU A 25 15.57 2.14 -1.52
N GLU A 26 15.18 2.94 -0.51
CA GLU A 26 13.77 3.33 -0.30
C GLU A 26 13.21 4.20 -1.45
N TYR A 27 14.06 4.85 -2.23
CA TYR A 27 13.67 5.73 -3.34
C TYR A 27 13.74 5.07 -4.72
N GLU A 28 14.14 3.80 -4.78
CA GLU A 28 14.26 3.08 -6.05
C GLU A 28 12.89 2.59 -6.53
N VAL A 29 12.64 2.76 -7.84
CA VAL A 29 11.50 2.14 -8.52
C VAL A 29 11.75 0.64 -8.61
N SER A 30 11.24 -0.10 -7.63
CA SER A 30 11.42 -1.55 -7.54
C SER A 30 10.14 -2.24 -7.12
N GLU A 31 9.97 -3.48 -7.59
CA GLU A 31 8.87 -4.35 -7.17
C GLU A 31 8.86 -4.56 -5.65
N ALA A 32 10.04 -4.72 -5.03
CA ALA A 32 10.16 -4.85 -3.59
C ALA A 32 9.59 -3.64 -2.83
N ASN A 33 9.88 -2.42 -3.27
CA ASN A 33 9.32 -1.21 -2.63
C ASN A 33 7.83 -1.05 -2.90
N ALA A 34 7.38 -1.38 -4.11
CA ALA A 34 5.97 -1.38 -4.45
C ALA A 34 5.17 -2.40 -3.62
N LEU A 35 5.70 -3.61 -3.40
CA LEU A 35 5.08 -4.62 -2.54
C LEU A 35 5.01 -4.18 -1.06
N LYS A 36 6.05 -3.49 -0.54
CA LYS A 36 6.00 -2.87 0.80
C LYS A 36 4.89 -1.81 0.87
N ALA A 37 4.74 -0.99 -0.17
CA ALA A 37 3.69 0.02 -0.25
C ALA A 37 2.29 -0.61 -0.37
N LYS A 38 2.14 -1.70 -1.15
CA LYS A 38 0.92 -2.51 -1.22
C LYS A 38 0.55 -3.08 0.14
N ALA A 39 1.48 -3.71 0.83
CA ALA A 39 1.26 -4.23 2.18
C ALA A 39 0.81 -3.14 3.15
N ASN A 40 1.46 -1.98 3.18
CA ASN A 40 0.98 -0.86 4.02
C ASN A 40 -0.43 -0.41 3.66
N SER A 41 -0.75 -0.33 2.36
CA SER A 41 -2.06 0.12 1.88
C SER A 41 -3.15 -0.86 2.29
N CYS A 42 -2.94 -2.16 2.05
CA CYS A 42 -3.88 -3.20 2.45
C CYS A 42 -4.05 -3.25 3.97
N TYR A 43 -2.95 -3.17 4.73
CA TYR A 43 -3.01 -3.16 6.20
C TYR A 43 -3.73 -1.93 6.75
N LYS A 44 -3.53 -0.76 6.14
CA LYS A 44 -4.29 0.46 6.46
C LYS A 44 -5.78 0.25 6.20
N MET A 45 -6.16 -0.35 5.08
CA MET A 45 -7.58 -0.62 4.78
C MET A 45 -8.22 -1.62 5.75
N VAL A 46 -7.47 -2.66 6.17
CA VAL A 46 -7.94 -3.56 7.24
C VAL A 46 -8.12 -2.78 8.54
N THR A 47 -7.12 -1.97 8.92
CA THR A 47 -7.15 -1.16 10.15
C THR A 47 -8.34 -0.20 10.15
N ASP A 48 -8.60 0.50 9.05
CA ASP A 48 -9.75 1.39 8.91
C ASP A 48 -11.07 0.64 8.96
N GLY A 49 -11.15 -0.52 8.30
CA GLY A 49 -12.34 -1.36 8.28
C GLY A 49 -12.74 -1.89 9.66
N VAL A 50 -11.77 -2.11 10.55
CA VAL A 50 -12.04 -2.52 11.95
C VAL A 50 -12.21 -1.34 12.91
N GLY A 51 -12.12 -0.09 12.42
CA GLY A 51 -12.12 1.10 13.28
C GLY A 51 -10.87 1.21 14.16
N GLY A 52 -9.77 0.58 13.76
CA GLY A 52 -8.51 0.55 14.49
C GLY A 52 -7.78 1.89 14.45
N CYS A 53 -7.10 2.23 15.55
CA CYS A 53 -6.28 3.43 15.60
C CYS A 53 -5.00 3.24 14.77
N TRP A 54 -4.71 4.17 13.86
CA TRP A 54 -3.49 4.11 13.05
C TRP A 54 -2.21 4.15 13.87
N PHE A 55 -2.20 4.86 15.01
CA PHE A 55 -1.05 4.87 15.92
C PHE A 55 -0.80 3.49 16.53
N ALA A 56 -1.86 2.78 16.93
CA ALA A 56 -1.74 1.42 17.44
C ALA A 56 -1.25 0.46 16.34
N ALA A 57 -1.82 0.56 15.14
CA ALA A 57 -1.40 -0.24 13.98
C ALA A 57 0.08 0.02 13.61
N SER A 58 0.56 1.25 13.78
CA SER A 58 1.96 1.66 13.51
C SER A 58 2.97 1.11 14.52
N LEU A 59 2.53 0.58 15.67
CA LEU A 59 3.39 -0.15 16.60
C LEU A 59 3.71 -1.58 16.13
N GLY A 60 3.08 -2.01 15.03
CA GLY A 60 3.26 -3.31 14.38
C GLY A 60 2.44 -4.44 14.97
N ILE A 61 2.28 -5.50 14.18
CA ILE A 61 1.35 -6.59 14.46
C ILE A 61 1.76 -7.44 15.67
N GLN A 62 3.00 -7.33 16.12
CA GLN A 62 3.49 -7.90 17.37
C GLN A 62 2.89 -7.21 18.62
N ASN A 63 2.56 -5.92 18.52
CA ASN A 63 2.00 -5.12 19.61
C ASN A 63 0.49 -4.90 19.45
N TRP A 64 0.00 -4.97 18.20
CA TRP A 64 -1.40 -4.80 17.85
C TRP A 64 -1.82 -5.92 16.88
N PRO A 65 -2.02 -7.16 17.38
CA PRO A 65 -2.26 -8.36 16.55
C PRO A 65 -3.68 -8.39 15.98
N VAL A 66 -3.99 -7.45 15.08
CA VAL A 66 -5.34 -7.23 14.54
C VAL A 66 -5.96 -8.45 13.87
N PHE A 67 -5.15 -9.27 13.18
CA PHE A 67 -5.67 -10.46 12.51
C PHE A 67 -6.18 -11.50 13.52
N ASP A 68 -5.49 -11.65 14.64
CA ASP A 68 -5.88 -12.57 15.70
C ASP A 68 -7.10 -12.02 16.46
N TRP A 69 -7.15 -10.71 16.71
CA TRP A 69 -8.30 -10.04 17.32
C TRP A 69 -9.56 -10.11 16.45
N LEU A 70 -9.43 -9.91 15.14
CA LEU A 70 -10.53 -10.09 14.19
C LEU A 70 -11.07 -11.51 14.25
N ASN A 71 -10.18 -12.52 14.23
CA ASN A 71 -10.61 -13.92 14.35
C ASN A 71 -11.32 -14.19 15.68
N ALA A 72 -10.80 -13.66 16.80
CA ALA A 72 -11.42 -13.82 18.11
C ALA A 72 -12.79 -13.15 18.21
N ALA A 73 -12.96 -11.96 17.64
CA ALA A 73 -14.20 -11.20 17.70
C ALA A 73 -15.28 -11.70 16.73
N THR A 74 -14.88 -12.17 15.54
CA THR A 74 -15.81 -12.50 14.45
C THR A 74 -16.03 -13.99 14.26
N GLY A 75 -15.13 -14.85 14.75
CA GLY A 75 -15.14 -16.28 14.47
C GLY A 75 -14.83 -16.64 13.02
N TRP A 76 -14.27 -15.73 12.21
CA TRP A 76 -14.04 -15.99 10.78
C TRP A 76 -12.88 -16.95 10.49
N HIS A 77 -11.94 -17.12 11.43
CA HIS A 77 -10.78 -18.01 11.29
C HIS A 77 -10.00 -17.84 9.98
N ARG A 78 -9.78 -16.59 9.55
CA ARG A 78 -9.05 -16.24 8.32
C ARG A 78 -7.55 -16.13 8.58
N SER A 79 -6.76 -16.41 7.55
CA SER A 79 -5.33 -16.10 7.54
C SER A 79 -5.07 -14.60 7.42
N ALA A 80 -3.86 -14.15 7.77
CA ALA A 80 -3.45 -12.77 7.56
C ALA A 80 -3.51 -12.39 6.07
N ASP A 81 -3.09 -13.28 5.16
CA ASP A 81 -3.21 -13.07 3.71
C ASP A 81 -4.65 -12.80 3.29
N ALA A 82 -5.62 -13.58 3.80
CA ALA A 82 -7.04 -13.38 3.49
C ALA A 82 -7.57 -12.04 4.03
N TYR A 83 -7.07 -11.54 5.17
CA TYR A 83 -7.38 -10.19 5.62
C TYR A 83 -6.74 -9.12 4.72
N MET A 84 -5.51 -9.34 4.27
CA MET A 84 -4.84 -8.41 3.36
C MET A 84 -5.52 -8.34 1.99
N GLU A 85 -6.07 -9.45 1.50
CA GLU A 85 -6.94 -9.48 0.30
C GLU A 85 -8.20 -8.63 0.48
N ILE A 86 -8.80 -8.62 1.68
CA ILE A 86 -9.92 -7.70 2.00
C ILE A 86 -9.44 -6.25 1.92
N GLY A 87 -8.25 -5.95 2.46
CA GLY A 87 -7.64 -4.63 2.32
C GLY A 87 -7.39 -4.22 0.86
N GLU A 88 -6.94 -5.15 0.04
CA GLU A 88 -6.71 -4.96 -1.41
C GLU A 88 -8.02 -4.68 -2.16
N ARG A 89 -9.10 -5.38 -1.80
CA ARG A 89 -10.45 -5.12 -2.33
C ARG A 89 -10.92 -3.71 -2.01
N ILE A 90 -10.77 -3.26 -0.76
CA ILE A 90 -11.16 -1.91 -0.34
C ILE A 90 -10.34 -0.86 -1.09
N GLN A 91 -9.03 -1.06 -1.19
CA GLN A 91 -8.15 -0.11 -1.90
C GLN A 91 -8.49 -0.02 -3.39
N THR A 92 -8.74 -1.16 -4.04
CA THR A 92 -9.18 -1.22 -5.44
C THR A 92 -10.52 -0.54 -5.65
N LEU A 93 -11.48 -0.74 -4.74
CA LEU A 93 -12.78 -0.09 -4.82
C LEU A 93 -12.67 1.44 -4.71
N ARG A 94 -11.80 1.95 -3.83
CA ARG A 94 -11.54 3.39 -3.69
C ARG A 94 -10.91 3.99 -4.95
N GLN A 95 -9.97 3.27 -5.57
CA GLN A 95 -9.37 3.67 -6.83
C GLN A 95 -10.44 3.79 -7.93
N MET A 96 -11.28 2.77 -8.10
CA MET A 96 -12.35 2.77 -9.09
C MET A 96 -13.36 3.89 -8.84
N PHE A 97 -13.71 4.17 -7.58
CA PHE A 97 -14.62 5.25 -7.23
C PHE A 97 -14.08 6.62 -7.67
N ASN A 98 -12.80 6.89 -7.42
CA ASN A 98 -12.16 8.13 -7.87
C ASN A 98 -12.16 8.26 -9.39
N ILE A 99 -11.82 7.18 -10.11
CA ILE A 99 -11.82 7.15 -11.58
C ILE A 99 -13.23 7.39 -12.13
N LYS A 100 -14.26 6.74 -11.55
CA LYS A 100 -15.67 6.97 -11.92
C LYS A 100 -16.04 8.44 -11.83
N HIS A 101 -15.48 9.17 -10.88
CA HIS A 101 -15.77 10.58 -10.63
C HIS A 101 -14.79 11.54 -11.32
N GLY A 102 -14.05 11.05 -12.32
CA GLY A 102 -13.22 11.86 -13.20
C GLY A 102 -11.87 12.28 -12.60
N ILE A 103 -11.45 11.68 -11.48
CA ILE A 103 -10.12 11.94 -10.92
C ILE A 103 -9.12 11.04 -11.62
N HIS A 104 -8.13 11.65 -12.29
CA HIS A 104 -7.08 10.90 -12.95
C HIS A 104 -6.09 10.36 -11.90
N PRO A 105 -5.76 9.05 -11.86
CA PRO A 105 -4.90 8.47 -10.84
C PRO A 105 -3.53 9.14 -10.67
N MET A 106 -2.95 9.67 -11.74
CA MET A 106 -1.66 10.37 -11.68
C MET A 106 -1.74 11.72 -10.95
N ASP A 107 -2.92 12.31 -10.77
CA ASP A 107 -3.10 13.58 -10.07
C ASP A 107 -2.80 13.47 -8.57
N PHE A 108 -2.77 12.24 -8.02
CA PHE A 108 -2.35 11.98 -6.65
C PHE A 108 -0.82 12.03 -6.45
N LYS A 109 -0.03 12.29 -7.50
CA LYS A 109 1.42 12.45 -7.35
C LYS A 109 1.73 13.60 -6.40
N ILE A 110 2.76 13.41 -5.59
CA ILE A 110 3.26 14.48 -4.72
C ILE A 110 3.87 15.60 -5.56
N THR A 111 3.95 16.79 -5.00
CA THR A 111 4.55 17.95 -5.68
C THR A 111 6.04 17.73 -5.98
N ASP A 112 6.52 18.34 -7.07
CA ASP A 112 7.94 18.37 -7.48
C ASP A 112 8.90 18.72 -6.33
N ARG A 113 8.52 19.66 -5.46
CA ARG A 113 9.31 20.02 -4.26
C ARG A 113 9.58 18.84 -3.33
N LEU A 114 8.58 17.98 -3.11
CA LEU A 114 8.72 16.79 -2.27
C LEU A 114 9.46 15.67 -2.99
N ALA A 115 9.34 15.59 -4.32
CA ALA A 115 10.07 14.66 -5.16
C ALA A 115 11.55 15.06 -5.38
N GLY A 116 11.95 16.26 -4.97
CA GLY A 116 13.33 16.76 -5.11
C GLY A 116 13.60 17.41 -6.46
N HIS A 117 12.62 18.11 -7.04
CA HIS A 117 12.77 18.85 -8.29
C HIS A 117 12.54 20.36 -8.06
N PRO A 118 13.62 21.20 -8.06
CA PRO A 118 15.04 20.81 -8.02
C PRO A 118 15.45 20.20 -6.67
N PRO A 119 16.57 19.46 -6.61
CA PRO A 119 17.02 18.82 -5.37
C PRO A 119 17.48 19.85 -4.34
N LEU A 120 17.49 19.44 -3.07
CA LEU A 120 18.04 20.27 -2.00
C LEU A 120 19.56 20.43 -2.17
N GLU A 121 20.07 21.62 -1.89
CA GLU A 121 21.51 21.91 -1.97
C GLU A 121 22.29 21.37 -0.76
N ASN A 122 21.65 21.25 0.40
CA ASN A 122 22.32 20.95 1.67
C ASN A 122 21.48 20.01 2.57
N GLY A 123 22.16 19.37 3.52
CA GLY A 123 21.55 18.48 4.52
C GLY A 123 21.51 17.00 4.13
N PRO A 124 20.87 16.13 4.94
CA PRO A 124 20.91 14.67 4.76
C PRO A 124 20.27 14.15 3.46
N LEU A 125 19.47 14.98 2.80
CA LEU A 125 18.79 14.70 1.53
C LEU A 125 19.33 15.58 0.38
N ALA A 126 20.51 16.21 0.56
CA ALA A 126 21.14 16.97 -0.51
C ALA A 126 21.31 16.10 -1.77
N GLU A 127 21.09 16.72 -2.93
CA GLU A 127 21.24 16.08 -4.24
C GLU A 127 20.32 14.87 -4.47
N LYS A 128 19.28 14.69 -3.65
CA LYS A 128 18.28 13.63 -3.82
C LYS A 128 17.06 14.12 -4.58
N ALA A 129 16.69 13.35 -5.59
CA ALA A 129 15.42 13.37 -6.27
C ALA A 129 14.97 11.93 -6.51
N PHE A 130 13.67 11.69 -6.69
CA PHE A 130 13.14 10.36 -6.97
C PHE A 130 12.01 10.38 -7.98
N ASP A 131 11.93 9.31 -8.76
CA ASP A 131 10.94 9.13 -9.82
C ASP A 131 9.59 8.72 -9.23
N ILE A 132 8.80 9.72 -8.80
CA ILE A 132 7.47 9.48 -8.24
C ILE A 132 6.52 8.80 -9.23
N GLU A 133 6.60 9.15 -10.51
CA GLU A 133 5.70 8.58 -11.52
C GLU A 133 6.03 7.10 -11.73
N GLY A 134 7.30 6.73 -11.88
CA GLY A 134 7.73 5.34 -11.94
C GLY A 134 7.35 4.54 -10.70
N MET A 135 7.46 5.12 -9.50
CA MET A 135 7.00 4.48 -8.26
C MET A 135 5.48 4.22 -8.26
N MET A 136 4.68 5.18 -8.73
CA MET A 136 3.23 5.02 -8.86
C MET A 136 2.86 3.93 -9.87
N LYS A 137 3.52 3.90 -11.04
CA LYS A 137 3.31 2.84 -12.05
C LYS A 137 3.63 1.46 -11.48
N MET A 138 4.76 1.31 -10.79
CA MET A 138 5.13 0.04 -10.16
C MET A 138 4.14 -0.38 -9.06
N TYR A 139 3.63 0.59 -8.29
CA TYR A 139 2.57 0.35 -7.31
C TYR A 139 1.28 -0.17 -7.97
N TRP A 140 0.85 0.42 -9.09
CA TRP A 140 -0.30 -0.07 -9.85
C TRP A 140 -0.08 -1.49 -10.37
N THR A 141 1.12 -1.77 -10.91
CA THR A 141 1.49 -3.10 -11.39
C THR A 141 1.34 -4.17 -10.30
N VAL A 142 1.84 -3.94 -9.08
CA VAL A 142 1.74 -4.94 -7.98
C VAL A 142 0.32 -5.12 -7.44
N PHE A 143 -0.56 -4.14 -7.66
CA PHE A 143 -2.01 -4.25 -7.39
C PHE A 143 -2.78 -4.94 -8.53
N GLY A 144 -2.13 -5.24 -9.65
CA GLY A 144 -2.81 -5.75 -10.85
C GLY A 144 -3.69 -4.69 -11.51
N TRP A 145 -3.30 -3.43 -11.41
CA TRP A 145 -3.90 -2.32 -12.14
C TRP A 145 -3.05 -1.99 -13.37
N ASP A 146 -3.64 -1.30 -14.35
CA ASP A 146 -2.93 -0.85 -15.53
C ASP A 146 -1.87 0.20 -15.15
N SER A 147 -0.63 -0.02 -15.62
CA SER A 147 0.52 0.79 -15.19
C SER A 147 0.55 2.20 -15.76
N ASP A 148 -0.21 2.48 -16.83
CA ASP A 148 -0.21 3.80 -17.46
C ASP A 148 -1.41 4.64 -17.04
N THR A 149 -2.54 4.01 -16.81
CA THR A 149 -3.81 4.68 -16.45
C THR A 149 -4.12 4.60 -14.96
N GLY A 150 -3.59 3.59 -14.25
CA GLY A 150 -3.97 3.29 -12.87
C GLY A 150 -5.38 2.69 -12.73
N ASP A 151 -6.04 2.31 -13.83
CA ASP A 151 -7.34 1.63 -13.80
C ASP A 151 -7.17 0.15 -13.39
N PRO A 152 -7.91 -0.34 -12.39
CA PRO A 152 -7.91 -1.77 -12.08
C PRO A 152 -8.28 -2.63 -13.28
N THR A 153 -7.46 -3.65 -13.56
CA THR A 153 -7.71 -4.60 -14.66
C THR A 153 -8.98 -5.42 -14.42
N HIS A 154 -9.47 -6.12 -15.46
CA HIS A 154 -10.61 -7.02 -15.32
C HIS A 154 -10.42 -8.09 -14.23
N SER A 155 -9.20 -8.62 -14.07
CA SER A 155 -8.90 -9.60 -13.01
C SER A 155 -8.96 -8.95 -11.62
N ALA A 156 -8.42 -7.75 -11.45
CA ALA A 156 -8.52 -7.00 -10.21
C ALA A 156 -9.98 -6.65 -9.88
N LYS A 157 -10.79 -6.24 -10.87
CA LYS A 157 -12.23 -5.96 -10.68
C LYS A 157 -13.00 -7.21 -10.25
N ARG A 158 -12.67 -8.40 -10.79
CA ARG A 158 -13.32 -9.67 -10.43
C ARG A 158 -13.17 -10.02 -8.94
N MET A 159 -12.07 -9.62 -8.31
CA MET A 159 -11.82 -9.87 -6.88
C MET A 159 -12.82 -9.15 -5.96
N LEU A 160 -13.54 -8.13 -6.46
CA LEU A 160 -14.53 -7.39 -5.69
C LEU A 160 -15.82 -8.18 -5.43
N GLY A 161 -16.00 -9.34 -6.07
CA GLY A 161 -17.14 -10.22 -5.82
C GLY A 161 -18.45 -9.72 -6.43
N GLY A 162 -18.37 -9.11 -7.62
CA GLY A 162 -19.54 -8.62 -8.35
C GLY A 162 -19.98 -7.21 -7.98
N ILE A 163 -19.26 -6.51 -7.11
CA ILE A 163 -19.44 -5.07 -6.90
C ILE A 163 -19.05 -4.37 -8.20
N ASN A 164 -20.04 -3.75 -8.83
CA ASN A 164 -19.84 -2.92 -10.00
C ASN A 164 -20.14 -1.47 -9.64
N LEU A 165 -19.31 -0.56 -10.13
CA LEU A 165 -19.49 0.88 -9.97
C LEU A 165 -20.04 1.49 -11.26
N ASP A 166 -20.76 0.75 -12.09
CA ASP A 166 -21.53 1.32 -13.21
C ASP A 166 -22.72 2.15 -12.69
#